data_AF-A0AA41ZJB5-F1
#
_entry.id   AF-A0AA41ZJB5-F1
#
_cell.length_a   1.000
_cell.length_b   1.000
_cell.length_c   1.000
_cell.angle_alpha   90.00
_cell.angle_beta   90.00
_cell.angle_gamma   90.00
#
_symmetry.space_group_name_H-M   'P 1'
#
loop_
_entity.id
_entity.type
_entity.pdbx_description
1 polymer ?
#
loop_
_entity_poly.entity_id
_entity_poly.type
_entity_poly.pdbx_seq_one_letter_code
_entity_poly.pdbx_strand_id
1 'polypeptide(L)'
;MRWSDEQLARPLAGVRYRQGRLIGHMEALGFPLRAEAVLYALTEDVLKTSEIEGEILDRQQVRSSIARRLGMDISGLVEADRSVEGVVEMMLDATQNYAQPLTAE
;
A
#
# COMPACT_ATOMS: atom_id res chain seq x y z
N MET A 1 -10.15 20.67 21.60
CA MET A 1 -10.24 19.27 22.06
C MET A 1 -8.97 18.94 22.84
N ARG A 2 -9.05 18.27 24.00
CA ARG A 2 -7.87 17.71 24.68
C ARG A 2 -7.94 16.19 24.57
N TRP A 3 -6.87 15.57 24.08
CA TRP A 3 -6.74 14.12 24.04
C TRP A 3 -6.65 13.57 25.47
N SER A 4 -7.19 12.36 25.70
CA SER A 4 -7.09 11.65 26.98
C SER A 4 -6.18 10.44 26.82
N ASP A 5 -4.96 10.55 27.36
CA ASP A 5 -3.96 9.48 27.30
C ASP A 5 -4.47 8.18 27.92
N GLU A 6 -5.21 8.27 29.04
CA GLU A 6 -5.79 7.11 29.73
C GLU A 6 -6.79 6.36 28.85
N GLN A 7 -7.60 7.07 28.06
CA GLN A 7 -8.57 6.46 27.16
C GLN A 7 -7.91 5.83 25.92
N LEU A 8 -6.76 6.36 25.48
CA LEU A 8 -6.04 5.88 24.29
C LEU A 8 -5.02 4.79 24.60
N ALA A 9 -4.50 4.70 25.82
CA ALA A 9 -3.41 3.81 26.20
C ALA A 9 -3.72 2.33 25.87
N ARG A 10 -4.91 1.85 26.26
CA ARG A 10 -5.29 0.44 26.05
C ARG A 10 -5.54 0.11 24.56
N PRO A 11 -6.31 0.90 23.79
CA PRO A 11 -6.42 0.70 22.34
C PRO A 11 -5.07 0.73 21.62
N LEU A 12 -4.22 1.71 21.95
CA LEU A 12 -2.91 1.89 21.32
C LEU A 12 -1.98 0.71 21.60
N ALA A 13 -1.94 0.21 22.83
CA ALA A 13 -1.19 -1.00 23.17
C ALA A 13 -1.67 -2.22 22.36
N GLY A 14 -2.98 -2.38 22.20
CA GLY A 14 -3.56 -3.45 21.38
C GLY A 14 -3.25 -3.32 19.88
N VAL A 15 -3.16 -2.10 19.34
CA VAL A 15 -2.72 -1.85 17.95
C VAL A 15 -1.23 -2.17 17.80
N ARG A 16 -0.38 -1.66 18.69
CA ARG A 16 1.08 -1.90 18.65
C ARG A 16 1.42 -3.39 18.74
N TYR A 17 0.74 -4.14 19.61
CA TYR A 17 0.92 -5.59 19.69
C TYR A 17 0.59 -6.30 18.36
N ARG A 18 -0.52 -5.94 17.72
CA ARG A 18 -0.91 -6.52 16.42
C ARG A 18 0.05 -6.13 15.30
N GLN A 19 0.49 -4.87 15.27
CA GLN A 19 1.52 -4.40 14.32
C GLN A 19 2.82 -5.18 14.46
N GLY A 20 3.32 -5.35 15.69
CA GLY A 20 4.54 -6.13 15.95
C GLY A 20 4.42 -7.59 15.48
N ARG A 21 3.27 -8.24 15.74
CA ARG A 21 3.02 -9.60 15.25
C ARG A 21 3.00 -9.68 13.72
N LEU A 22 2.36 -8.73 13.05
CA LEU A 22 2.33 -8.67 11.59
C LEU A 22 3.74 -8.54 11.02
N ILE A 23 4.54 -7.59 11.55
CA ILE A 23 5.92 -7.37 11.11
C ILE A 23 6.75 -8.64 11.31
N GLY A 24 6.69 -9.27 12.48
CA GLY A 24 7.42 -10.52 12.74
C GLY A 24 7.01 -11.66 11.81
N HIS A 25 5.72 -11.79 11.46
CA HIS A 25 5.27 -12.77 10.46
C HIS A 25 5.79 -12.43 9.06
N MET A 26 5.77 -11.16 8.66
CA MET A 26 6.29 -10.70 7.36
C MET A 26 7.81 -10.88 7.23
N GLU A 27 8.56 -10.71 8.31
CA GLU A 27 10.01 -10.96 8.36
C GLU A 27 10.34 -12.45 8.26
N ALA A 28 9.46 -13.32 8.77
CA ALA A 28 9.61 -14.77 8.65
C ALA A 28 9.25 -15.32 7.25
N LEU A 29 8.57 -14.53 6.40
CA LEU A 29 8.31 -14.91 5.01
C LEU A 29 9.59 -14.83 4.18
N GLY A 30 9.77 -15.81 3.28
CA GLY A 30 10.80 -15.71 2.24
C GLY A 30 10.55 -14.53 1.29
N PHE A 31 11.62 -14.02 0.66
CA PHE A 31 11.56 -12.85 -0.22
C PHE A 31 10.42 -12.88 -1.27
N PRO A 32 10.16 -13.99 -1.99
CA PRO A 32 9.10 -14.00 -2.99
C PRO A 32 7.69 -13.82 -2.40
N LEU A 33 7.41 -14.47 -1.27
CA LEU A 33 6.11 -14.36 -0.59
C LEU A 33 5.90 -12.97 -0.02
N ARG A 34 6.98 -12.35 0.49
CA ARG A 34 6.92 -10.96 0.97
C ARG A 34 6.64 -9.99 -0.17
N ALA A 35 7.27 -10.18 -1.33
CA ALA A 35 7.03 -9.34 -2.51
C ALA A 35 5.57 -9.47 -3.01
N GLU A 36 5.03 -10.69 -3.08
CA GLU A 36 3.63 -10.90 -3.48
C GLU A 36 2.65 -10.28 -2.46
N ALA A 37 2.93 -10.38 -1.16
CA ALA A 37 2.12 -9.75 -0.13
C ALA A 37 2.11 -8.21 -0.25
N VAL A 38 3.26 -7.60 -0.56
CA VAL A 38 3.38 -6.16 -0.83
C VAL A 38 2.60 -5.77 -2.08
N LEU A 39 2.75 -6.52 -3.17
CA LEU A 39 2.01 -6.29 -4.41
C LEU A 39 0.50 -6.35 -4.17
N TYR A 40 0.04 -7.35 -3.42
CA TYR A 40 -1.36 -7.50 -3.06
C TYR A 40 -1.87 -6.31 -2.23
N ALA A 41 -1.16 -5.94 -1.17
CA ALA A 41 -1.54 -4.84 -0.30
C ALA A 41 -1.65 -3.51 -1.07
N LEU A 42 -0.65 -3.17 -1.87
CA LEU A 42 -0.65 -1.94 -2.68
C LEU A 42 -1.75 -1.95 -3.74
N THR A 43 -2.06 -3.11 -4.32
CA THR A 43 -3.16 -3.24 -5.27
C THR A 43 -4.50 -2.96 -4.60
N GLU A 44 -4.73 -3.50 -3.40
CA GLU A 44 -5.95 -3.20 -2.64
C GLU A 44 -6.02 -1.74 -2.21
N ASP A 45 -4.92 -1.17 -1.73
CA ASP A 45 -4.88 0.23 -1.29
C ASP A 45 -5.24 1.18 -2.43
N VAL A 46 -4.66 1.00 -3.62
CA VAL A 46 -5.00 1.80 -4.81
C VAL A 46 -6.48 1.65 -5.16
N LEU A 47 -6.98 0.42 -5.27
CA LEU A 47 -8.37 0.17 -5.65
C LEU A 47 -9.36 0.78 -4.66
N LYS A 48 -9.08 0.64 -3.35
CA LYS A 48 -9.99 1.10 -2.30
C LYS A 48 -9.92 2.59 -2.07
N THR A 49 -8.76 3.21 -2.22
CA THR A 49 -8.65 4.67 -2.18
C THR A 49 -9.35 5.29 -3.39
N SER A 50 -9.15 4.76 -4.60
CA SER A 50 -9.87 5.23 -5.80
C SER A 50 -11.39 5.06 -5.66
N GLU A 51 -11.87 3.95 -5.10
CA GLU A 51 -13.30 3.71 -4.89
C GLU A 51 -13.93 4.77 -3.97
N ILE A 52 -13.19 5.27 -2.96
CA ILE A 52 -13.64 6.36 -2.09
C ILE A 52 -13.83 7.67 -2.88
N GLU A 53 -12.97 7.92 -3.86
CA GLU A 53 -13.05 9.08 -4.76
C GLU A 53 -14.07 8.89 -5.91
N GLY A 54 -14.74 7.74 -5.96
CA GLY A 54 -15.73 7.39 -6.98
C GLY A 54 -15.14 6.80 -8.26
N GLU A 55 -13.84 6.48 -8.27
CA GLU A 55 -13.16 5.86 -9.40
C GLU A 55 -13.12 4.34 -9.25
N ILE A 56 -13.54 3.62 -10.29
CA ILE A 56 -13.49 2.15 -10.34
C ILE A 56 -12.42 1.75 -11.35
N LEU A 57 -11.25 1.38 -10.84
CA LEU A 57 -10.10 0.99 -11.66
C LEU A 57 -10.09 -0.52 -11.96
N ASP A 58 -9.50 -0.90 -13.09
CA ASP A 58 -9.28 -2.31 -13.41
C ASP A 58 -8.17 -2.89 -12.53
N ARG A 59 -8.52 -3.90 -11.74
CA ARG A 59 -7.61 -4.59 -10.81
C ARG A 59 -6.38 -5.19 -11.49
N GLN A 60 -6.53 -5.77 -12.69
CA GLN A 60 -5.40 -6.38 -13.38
C GLN A 60 -4.43 -5.32 -13.91
N GLN A 61 -4.94 -4.19 -14.39
CA GLN A 61 -4.12 -3.05 -14.80
C GLN A 61 -3.35 -2.46 -13.61
N VAL A 62 -4.04 -2.19 -12.49
CA VAL A 62 -3.43 -1.67 -11.25
C VAL A 62 -2.32 -2.62 -10.77
N ARG A 63 -2.64 -3.91 -10.62
CA ARG A 63 -1.66 -4.92 -10.20
C ARG A 63 -0.46 -4.97 -11.15
N SER A 64 -0.70 -4.92 -12.46
CA SER A 64 0.38 -5.00 -13.46
C SER A 64 1.28 -3.77 -13.44
N SER A 65 0.71 -2.57 -13.26
CA SER A 65 1.48 -1.33 -13.10
C SER A 65 2.35 -1.36 -11.85
N ILE A 66 1.78 -1.74 -10.69
CA ILE A 66 2.52 -1.86 -9.42
C ILE A 66 3.64 -2.89 -9.54
N ALA A 67 3.36 -4.07 -10.11
CA ALA A 67 4.36 -5.14 -10.23
C ALA A 67 5.56 -4.72 -11.10
N ARG A 68 5.33 -4.00 -12.21
CA ARG A 68 6.41 -3.43 -13.03
C ARG A 68 7.29 -2.48 -12.21
N ARG A 69 6.68 -1.62 -11.39
CA ARG A 69 7.39 -0.64 -10.54
C ARG A 69 8.13 -1.27 -9.37
N LEU A 70 7.65 -2.40 -8.86
CA LEU A 70 8.35 -3.21 -7.87
C LEU A 70 9.48 -4.08 -8.48
N GLY A 71 9.66 -4.06 -9.81
CA GLY A 71 10.67 -4.86 -10.50
C GLY A 71 10.38 -6.37 -10.43
N MET A 72 9.12 -6.76 -10.30
CA MET A 72 8.73 -8.17 -10.19
C MET A 72 8.62 -8.80 -11.59
N ASP A 73 9.28 -9.94 -11.77
CA ASP A 73 9.12 -10.77 -12.98
C ASP A 73 7.91 -11.70 -12.81
N ILE A 74 6.76 -11.24 -13.31
CA ILE A 74 5.52 -12.00 -13.29
C ILE A 74 4.93 -12.12 -14.69
N SER A 75 4.43 -13.31 -15.01
CA SER A 75 3.76 -13.58 -16.28
C SER A 75 2.34 -12.98 -16.32
N GLY A 76 1.87 -12.64 -17.52
CA GLY A 76 0.49 -12.19 -17.74
C GLY A 76 0.23 -10.73 -17.32
N LEU A 77 1.26 -9.89 -17.31
CA LEU A 77 1.09 -8.44 -17.13
C LEU A 77 0.25 -7.85 -18.27
N VAL A 78 -0.72 -7.01 -17.90
CA VAL A 78 -1.52 -6.24 -18.86
C VAL A 78 -1.05 -4.79 -18.91
N GLU A 79 -1.18 -4.15 -20.06
CA GLU A 79 -0.93 -2.72 -20.19
C GLU A 79 -2.00 -1.94 -19.43
N ALA A 80 -1.55 -0.92 -18.69
CA ALA A 80 -2.42 -0.03 -17.95
C ALA A 80 -2.68 1.24 -18.77
N ASP A 81 -3.89 1.80 -18.68
CA ASP A 81 -4.16 3.12 -19.20
C ASP A 81 -3.47 4.24 -18.39
N ARG A 82 -3.48 5.45 -18.92
CA ARG A 82 -2.81 6.60 -18.29
C ARG A 82 -3.42 7.01 -16.95
N SER A 83 -4.73 6.82 -16.77
CA SER A 83 -5.40 7.12 -15.51
C SER A 83 -4.92 6.20 -14.40
N VAL A 84 -4.89 4.89 -14.67
CA VAL A 84 -4.36 3.88 -13.74
C VAL A 84 -2.90 4.19 -13.42
N GLU A 85 -2.09 4.50 -14.43
CA GLU A 85 -0.67 4.78 -14.23
C GLU A 85 -0.44 5.99 -13.32
N GLY A 86 -1.20 7.08 -13.52
CA GLY A 86 -1.09 8.28 -12.68
C GLY A 86 -1.49 8.05 -11.22
N VAL A 87 -2.58 7.30 -10.98
CA VAL A 87 -3.02 6.97 -9.61
C VAL A 87 -2.00 6.05 -8.93
N VAL A 88 -1.50 5.02 -9.64
CA VAL A 88 -0.48 4.12 -9.10
C VAL A 88 0.80 4.87 -8.76
N GLU A 89 1.25 5.76 -9.63
CA GLU A 89 2.44 6.59 -9.38
C GLU A 89 2.29 7.44 -8.12
N MET A 90 1.18 8.19 -8.00
CA MET A 90 0.89 9.00 -6.83
C MET A 90 0.82 8.16 -5.54
N MET A 91 0.14 7.01 -5.57
CA MET A 91 -0.01 6.15 -4.39
C MET A 91 1.30 5.50 -3.98
N LEU A 92 2.16 5.12 -4.93
CA LEU A 92 3.49 4.58 -4.63
C LEU A 92 4.40 5.65 -4.04
N ASP A 93 4.35 6.88 -4.57
CA ASP A 93 5.09 8.00 -3.98
C ASP A 93 4.65 8.24 -2.54
N ALA A 94 3.33 8.36 -2.29
CA ALA A 94 2.78 8.56 -0.96
C ALA A 94 3.13 7.44 0.03
N THR A 95 3.19 6.19 -0.42
CA THR A 95 3.45 5.03 0.45
C THR A 95 4.93 4.71 0.65
N GLN A 96 5.81 5.10 -0.28
CA GLN A 96 7.25 4.81 -0.19
C GLN A 96 8.08 6.02 0.26
N ASN A 97 7.64 7.23 -0.09
CA ASN A 97 8.33 8.47 0.23
C ASN A 97 7.66 9.27 1.37
N TYR A 98 6.77 8.64 2.16
CA TYR A 98 6.07 9.28 3.28
C TYR A 98 6.96 9.99 4.32
N ALA A 99 8.23 9.60 4.41
CA ALA A 99 9.19 10.19 5.34
C ALA A 99 9.86 11.46 4.77
N GLN A 100 9.70 11.73 3.47
CA GLN A 100 10.22 12.93 2.84
C GLN A 100 9.34 14.13 3.20
N PRO A 101 9.93 15.32 3.45
CA PRO A 101 9.15 16.53 3.65
C PRO A 101 8.33 16.86 2.41
N LEU A 102 7.10 17.32 2.61
CA LEU A 102 6.31 17.89 1.52
C LEU A 102 7.01 19.13 0.97
N THR A 103 7.31 19.11 -0.32
CA THR A 103 7.79 20.25 -1.08
C THR A 103 6.63 20.91 -1.82
N ALA A 104 6.74 22.21 -2.10
CA ALA A 104 5.71 22.97 -2.79
C ALA A 104 5.74 22.80 -4.32
N GLU A 105 6.00 21.59 -4.82
CA GLU A 105 5.73 21.35 -6.26
C GLU A 105 4.23 21.46 -6.56
#